data_AF-A0A537HHM5-F1
#
_entry.id   AF-A0A537HHM5-F1
#
_cell.length_a   1.000
_cell.length_b   1.000
_cell.length_c   1.000
_cell.angle_alpha   90.00
_cell.angle_beta   90.00
_cell.angle_gamma   90.00
#
_symmetry.space_group_name_H-M   'P 1'
#
loop_
_entity.id
_entity.type
_entity.pdbx_description
1 polymer ?
#
loop_
_entity_poly.entity_id
_entity_poly.type
_entity_poly.pdbx_seq_one_letter_code
_entity_poly.pdbx_strand_id
1 'polypeptide(L)'
;MASRVNESGWNSPHGTFEPVSRSLSPDQRFAAENAFSSVLASTIREAVGDALGRNVLEILTLKGLLDATNNSKEFDSKLRSLFGNGAAVLEKIVVKDLNRKLGIRYDSEASFDYEKSLETAREVCFVESRLK
;
A
#
# COMPACT_ATOMS: atom_id res chain seq x y z
N MET A 1 -40.47 41.18 13.37
CA MET A 1 -39.25 42.02 13.51
C MET A 1 -38.16 41.12 14.09
N ALA A 2 -37.24 40.63 13.27
CA ALA A 2 -36.02 41.28 12.79
C ALA A 2 -34.81 40.96 13.70
N SER A 3 -33.97 40.05 13.20
CA SER A 3 -32.50 39.90 13.28
C SER A 3 -31.73 40.04 14.60
N ARG A 4 -30.88 39.04 14.88
CA ARG A 4 -29.39 39.03 14.69
C ARG A 4 -28.84 37.76 15.37
N VAL A 5 -28.38 36.76 14.63
CA VAL A 5 -26.96 36.50 14.27
C VAL A 5 -25.99 36.81 15.42
N ASN A 6 -25.40 35.76 15.99
CA ASN A 6 -23.97 35.78 16.24
C ASN A 6 -23.39 34.37 16.06
N GLU A 7 -22.33 34.33 15.26
CA GLU A 7 -21.61 33.16 14.80
C GLU A 7 -20.65 32.68 15.89
N SER A 8 -20.58 31.37 16.11
CA SER A 8 -19.42 30.76 16.76
C SER A 8 -18.89 29.72 15.79
N GLY A 9 -17.99 30.20 14.92
CA GLY A 9 -17.26 29.41 13.95
C GLY A 9 -16.47 28.31 14.63
N TRP A 10 -16.82 27.07 14.31
CA TRP A 10 -15.94 25.94 14.48
C TRP A 10 -15.16 25.80 13.17
N ASN A 11 -14.00 26.45 13.14
CA ASN A 11 -12.99 26.19 12.12
C ASN A 11 -12.41 24.80 12.40
N SER A 12 -13.05 23.76 11.86
CA SER A 12 -12.38 22.48 11.64
C SER A 12 -11.46 22.65 10.44
N PRO A 13 -10.12 22.49 10.56
CA PRO A 13 -9.31 22.25 9.39
C PRO A 13 -9.60 20.82 8.96
N HIS A 14 -10.63 20.62 8.14
CA HIS A 14 -10.65 19.49 7.24
C HIS A 14 -9.47 19.71 6.28
N GLY A 15 -8.30 19.25 6.71
CA GLY A 15 -7.22 18.95 5.79
C GLY A 15 -7.75 17.86 4.87
N THR A 16 -8.30 18.27 3.73
CA THR A 16 -8.41 17.42 2.56
C THR A 16 -7.02 16.86 2.35
N PHE A 17 -6.82 15.57 2.68
CA PHE A 17 -5.67 14.83 2.22
C PHE A 17 -5.78 14.79 0.71
N GLU A 18 -5.29 15.83 0.04
CA GLU A 18 -5.07 15.78 -1.39
C GLU A 18 -3.96 14.76 -1.60
N PRO A 19 -4.23 13.66 -2.30
CA PRO A 19 -3.25 12.60 -2.48
C PRO A 19 -2.02 13.19 -3.15
N VAL A 20 -0.83 12.95 -2.57
CA VAL A 20 0.45 13.53 -3.02
C VAL A 20 0.67 13.30 -4.54
N SER A 21 0.12 12.21 -5.05
CA SER A 21 0.10 11.81 -6.46
C SER A 21 -0.60 12.80 -7.41
N ARG A 22 -1.44 13.73 -6.95
CA ARG A 22 -2.02 14.81 -7.77
C ARG A 22 -1.08 16.00 -8.00
N SER A 23 -0.04 16.15 -7.18
CA SER A 23 0.89 17.28 -7.25
C SER A 23 2.14 17.01 -8.11
N LEU A 24 2.32 15.78 -8.58
CA LEU A 24 3.46 15.34 -9.38
C LEU A 24 3.24 15.59 -10.87
N SER A 25 4.33 15.86 -11.61
CA SER A 25 4.27 15.80 -13.08
C SER A 25 3.96 14.36 -13.54
N PRO A 26 3.43 14.16 -14.77
CA PRO A 26 3.16 12.83 -15.30
C PRO A 26 4.38 11.90 -15.26
N ASP A 27 5.57 12.41 -15.59
CA ASP A 27 6.82 11.65 -15.58
C ASP A 27 7.26 11.27 -14.17
N GLN A 28 7.15 12.21 -13.21
CA GLN A 28 7.46 11.94 -11.80
C GLN A 28 6.49 10.92 -11.19
N ARG A 29 5.22 11.01 -11.53
CA ARG A 29 4.20 10.06 -11.09
C ARG A 29 4.47 8.66 -11.63
N PHE A 30 4.83 8.55 -12.90
CA PHE A 30 5.19 7.27 -13.52
C PHE A 30 6.46 6.66 -12.88
N ALA A 31 7.49 7.48 -12.64
CA ALA A 31 8.71 7.04 -11.97
C ALA A 31 8.44 6.57 -10.53
N ALA A 32 7.66 7.33 -9.76
CA ALA A 32 7.27 6.96 -8.39
C ALA A 32 6.44 5.66 -8.35
N GLU A 33 5.52 5.49 -9.31
CA GLU A 33 4.71 4.27 -9.43
C GLU A 33 5.57 3.04 -9.74
N ASN A 34 6.55 3.17 -10.64
CA ASN A 34 7.49 2.09 -10.95
C ASN A 34 8.40 1.78 -9.75
N ALA A 35 8.86 2.79 -9.02
CA ALA A 35 9.66 2.61 -7.82
C ALA A 35 8.85 1.86 -6.75
N PHE A 36 7.62 2.29 -6.49
CA PHE A 36 6.71 1.61 -5.57
C PHE A 36 6.44 0.16 -5.99
N SER A 37 6.11 -0.07 -7.26
CA SER A 37 5.87 -1.41 -7.81
C SER A 37 7.09 -2.33 -7.64
N SER A 38 8.29 -1.80 -7.86
CA SER A 38 9.54 -2.54 -7.67
C SER A 38 9.76 -2.94 -6.21
N VAL A 39 9.55 -2.00 -5.27
CA VAL A 39 9.67 -2.25 -3.83
C VAL A 39 8.63 -3.27 -3.38
N LEU A 40 7.37 -3.14 -3.82
CA LEU A 40 6.30 -4.06 -3.50
C LEU A 40 6.60 -5.48 -4.02
N ALA A 41 7.04 -5.61 -5.28
CA ALA A 41 7.39 -6.90 -5.87
C ALA A 41 8.58 -7.58 -5.15
N SER A 42 9.63 -6.84 -4.82
CA SER A 42 10.75 -7.37 -4.02
C SER A 42 10.27 -7.81 -2.64
N THR A 43 9.44 -7.00 -1.98
CA THR A 43 8.89 -7.30 -0.66
C THR A 43 8.03 -8.55 -0.67
N ILE A 44 7.15 -8.70 -1.64
CA ILE A 44 6.33 -9.91 -1.79
C ILE A 44 7.22 -11.13 -1.99
N ARG A 45 8.24 -11.05 -2.85
CA ARG A 45 9.15 -12.17 -3.11
C ARG A 45 9.89 -12.60 -1.85
N GLU A 46 10.40 -11.64 -1.08
CA GLU A 46 11.12 -11.91 0.17
C GLU A 46 10.16 -12.42 1.25
N ALA A 47 9.08 -11.71 1.55
CA ALA A 47 8.11 -12.07 2.58
C ALA A 47 7.47 -13.45 2.34
N VAL A 48 7.07 -13.73 1.10
CA VAL A 48 6.48 -15.03 0.75
C VAL A 48 7.55 -16.12 0.72
N GLY A 49 8.76 -15.81 0.23
CA GLY A 49 9.90 -16.74 0.24
C GLY A 49 10.31 -17.14 1.66
N ASP A 50 10.32 -16.20 2.59
CA ASP A 50 10.67 -16.42 3.99
C ASP A 50 9.54 -17.16 4.72
N ALA A 51 8.28 -16.86 4.43
CA ALA A 51 7.13 -17.48 5.09
C ALA A 51 6.83 -18.91 4.60
N LEU A 52 6.93 -19.15 3.28
CA LEU A 52 6.51 -20.42 2.65
C LEU A 52 7.68 -21.26 2.13
N GLY A 53 8.88 -20.69 2.07
CA GLY A 53 10.06 -21.33 1.52
C GLY A 53 10.23 -21.14 0.01
N ARG A 54 11.48 -21.26 -0.45
CA ARG A 54 11.90 -21.01 -1.84
C ARG A 54 11.18 -21.89 -2.88
N ASN A 55 10.94 -23.15 -2.57
CA ASN A 55 10.26 -24.07 -3.49
C ASN A 55 8.81 -23.66 -3.76
N VAL A 56 8.10 -23.18 -2.73
CA VAL A 56 6.73 -22.69 -2.88
C VAL A 56 6.73 -21.38 -3.65
N LEU A 57 7.65 -20.47 -3.34
CA LEU A 57 7.81 -19.21 -4.08
C LEU A 57 8.05 -19.43 -5.59
N GLU A 58 8.88 -20.42 -5.96
CA GLU A 58 9.14 -20.77 -7.36
C GLU A 58 7.85 -21.20 -8.08
N ILE A 59 7.05 -22.08 -7.45
CA ILE A 59 5.75 -22.51 -7.98
C ILE A 59 4.79 -21.31 -8.13
N LEU A 60 4.73 -20.42 -7.13
CA LEU A 60 3.87 -19.24 -7.17
C LEU A 60 4.30 -18.26 -8.27
N THR A 61 5.60 -18.14 -8.50
CA THR A 61 6.16 -17.33 -9.60
C THR A 61 5.75 -17.92 -10.95
N LEU A 62 5.83 -19.24 -11.12
CA LEU A 62 5.35 -19.92 -12.34
C LEU A 62 3.83 -19.80 -12.54
N LYS A 63 3.06 -19.62 -11.46
CA LYS A 63 1.62 -19.33 -11.52
C LYS A 63 1.31 -17.85 -11.77
N GLY A 64 2.34 -17.02 -11.93
CA GLY A 64 2.24 -15.60 -12.20
C GLY A 64 1.72 -14.78 -11.01
N LEU A 65 1.95 -15.23 -9.77
CA LEU A 65 1.59 -14.44 -8.58
C LEU A 65 2.32 -13.09 -8.59
N LEU A 66 3.58 -13.07 -9.04
CA LEU A 66 4.41 -11.88 -9.10
C LEU A 66 4.08 -10.95 -10.27
N ASP A 67 3.35 -11.43 -11.27
CA ASP A 67 2.96 -10.64 -12.45
C ASP A 67 1.91 -9.58 -12.08
N ALA A 68 1.14 -9.83 -11.00
CA ALA A 68 0.07 -8.95 -10.51
C ALA A 68 0.57 -7.88 -9.51
N THR A 69 1.88 -7.79 -9.26
CA THR A 69 2.44 -6.93 -8.19
C THR A 69 2.31 -5.43 -8.45
N ASN A 70 2.04 -5.03 -9.69
CA ASN A 70 1.73 -3.65 -10.10
C ASN A 70 0.26 -3.24 -9.82
N ASN A 71 -0.59 -4.20 -9.43
CA ASN A 71 -2.00 -3.98 -9.18
C ASN A 71 -2.41 -4.68 -7.87
N SER A 72 -2.56 -3.88 -6.82
CA SER A 72 -2.92 -4.36 -5.48
C SER A 72 -4.17 -5.25 -5.46
N LYS A 73 -5.18 -4.93 -6.26
CA LYS A 73 -6.43 -5.69 -6.37
C LYS A 73 -6.24 -7.02 -7.09
N GLU A 74 -5.43 -7.01 -8.13
CA GLU A 74 -5.12 -8.24 -8.87
C GLU A 74 -4.28 -9.19 -8.01
N PHE A 75 -3.32 -8.65 -7.27
CA PHE A 75 -2.51 -9.42 -6.33
C PHE A 75 -3.35 -10.00 -5.17
N ASP A 76 -4.23 -9.20 -4.54
CA ASP A 76 -5.17 -9.67 -3.51
C ASP A 76 -6.07 -10.79 -4.06
N SER A 77 -6.69 -10.58 -5.22
CA SER A 77 -7.53 -11.58 -5.88
C SER A 77 -6.78 -12.89 -6.14
N LYS A 78 -5.52 -12.79 -6.61
CA LYS A 78 -4.70 -13.96 -6.92
C LYS A 78 -4.22 -14.68 -5.66
N LEU A 79 -3.86 -13.95 -4.61
CA LEU A 79 -3.56 -14.53 -3.29
C LEU A 79 -4.77 -15.27 -2.74
N ARG A 80 -5.96 -14.64 -2.74
CA ARG A 80 -7.21 -15.27 -2.29
C ARG A 80 -7.56 -16.51 -3.09
N SER A 81 -7.34 -16.49 -4.41
CA SER A 81 -7.57 -17.65 -5.26
C SER A 81 -6.63 -18.83 -4.95
N LEU A 82 -5.37 -18.56 -4.60
CA LEU A 82 -4.36 -19.59 -4.33
C LEU A 82 -4.39 -20.12 -2.89
N PHE A 83 -4.65 -19.24 -1.92
CA PHE A 83 -4.51 -19.55 -0.49
C PHE A 83 -5.83 -19.52 0.28
N GLY A 84 -6.93 -19.10 -0.34
CA GLY A 84 -8.22 -18.93 0.34
C GLY A 84 -8.08 -18.06 1.58
N ASN A 85 -8.53 -18.58 2.72
CA ASN A 85 -8.44 -17.89 4.02
C ASN A 85 -6.99 -17.60 4.46
N GLY A 86 -6.00 -18.34 3.93
CA GLY A 86 -4.59 -18.10 4.22
C GLY A 86 -4.03 -16.83 3.58
N ALA A 87 -4.73 -16.25 2.61
CA ALA A 87 -4.33 -15.01 1.94
C ALA A 87 -4.17 -13.85 2.93
N ALA A 88 -5.09 -13.73 3.90
CA ALA A 88 -5.06 -12.68 4.91
C ALA A 88 -3.80 -12.71 5.79
N VAL A 89 -3.23 -13.90 6.02
CA VAL A 89 -1.97 -14.04 6.76
C VAL A 89 -0.79 -13.54 5.90
N LEU A 90 -0.75 -13.93 4.62
CA LEU A 90 0.28 -13.50 3.69
C LEU A 90 0.22 -11.99 3.43
N GLU A 91 -0.97 -11.42 3.26
CA GLU A 91 -1.20 -9.98 3.13
C GLU A 91 -0.59 -9.22 4.32
N LYS A 92 -0.83 -9.68 5.55
CA LYS A 92 -0.25 -9.08 6.77
C LYS A 92 1.27 -9.15 6.79
N ILE A 93 1.84 -10.30 6.41
CA ILE A 93 3.31 -10.47 6.34
C ILE A 93 3.89 -9.50 5.31
N VAL A 94 3.30 -9.43 4.12
CA VAL A 94 3.75 -8.51 3.05
C VAL A 94 3.66 -7.06 3.52
N VAL A 95 2.54 -6.62 4.10
CA VAL A 95 2.38 -5.24 4.58
C VAL A 95 3.36 -4.91 5.69
N LYS A 96 3.56 -5.84 6.64
CA LYS A 96 4.52 -5.65 7.74
C LYS A 96 5.93 -5.45 7.21
N ASP A 97 6.36 -6.26 6.24
CA ASP A 97 7.68 -6.15 5.64
C ASP A 97 7.81 -4.91 4.74
N LEU A 98 6.74 -4.53 4.03
CA LEU A 98 6.68 -3.31 3.24
C LEU A 98 6.83 -2.07 4.12
N ASN A 99 6.05 -2.00 5.20
CA ASN A 99 6.10 -0.91 6.16
C ASN A 99 7.49 -0.81 6.81
N ARG A 100 8.11 -1.94 7.16
CA ARG A 100 9.50 -1.97 7.66
C ARG A 100 10.48 -1.34 6.66
N LYS A 101 10.39 -1.71 5.37
CA LYS A 101 11.27 -1.18 4.32
C LYS A 101 11.06 0.32 4.06
N LEU A 102 9.83 0.80 4.19
CA LEU A 102 9.46 2.20 3.98
C LEU A 102 9.53 3.04 5.27
N GLY A 103 9.98 2.49 6.40
CA GLY A 103 10.05 3.20 7.68
C GLY A 103 8.68 3.56 8.30
N ILE A 104 7.60 2.93 7.84
CA ILE A 104 6.24 3.14 8.34
C ILE A 104 6.03 2.31 9.61
N ARG A 105 5.48 2.92 10.67
CA ARG A 105 5.11 2.18 11.88
C ARG A 105 3.96 1.22 11.59
N TYR A 106 4.16 -0.06 11.89
CA TYR A 106 3.12 -1.07 11.81
C TYR A 106 2.46 -1.26 13.18
N ASP A 107 1.15 -1.04 13.25
CA ASP A 107 0.35 -1.32 14.45
C ASP A 107 -0.31 -2.70 14.30
N SER A 108 0.07 -3.65 15.16
CA SER A 108 -0.44 -5.03 15.13
C SER A 108 -1.86 -5.15 15.68
N GLU A 109 -2.31 -4.19 16.48
CA GLU A 109 -3.61 -4.22 17.17
C GLU A 109 -4.71 -3.50 16.38
N ALA A 110 -4.33 -2.70 15.37
CA ALA A 110 -5.27 -2.02 14.49
C ALA A 110 -6.01 -3.00 13.56
N SER A 111 -7.21 -2.61 13.14
CA SER A 111 -7.95 -3.33 12.11
C SER A 111 -7.15 -3.38 10.81
N PHE A 112 -6.83 -4.58 10.34
CA PHE A 112 -6.04 -4.77 9.12
C PHE A 112 -6.89 -4.59 7.86
N ASP A 113 -6.48 -3.64 7.01
CA ASP A 113 -7.04 -3.39 5.69
C ASP A 113 -5.88 -3.36 4.68
N TYR A 114 -5.84 -4.37 3.81
CA TYR A 114 -4.75 -4.55 2.87
C TYR A 114 -4.66 -3.40 1.85
N GLU A 115 -5.80 -2.96 1.31
CA GLU A 115 -5.84 -1.91 0.27
C GLU A 115 -5.41 -0.56 0.84
N LYS A 116 -5.93 -0.18 2.02
CA LYS A 116 -5.52 1.06 2.70
C LYS A 116 -4.05 1.07 3.11
N SER A 117 -3.53 -0.09 3.53
CA SER A 117 -2.12 -0.22 3.90
C SER A 117 -1.21 0.01 2.69
N LEU A 118 -1.57 -0.53 1.53
CA LEU A 118 -0.83 -0.30 0.30
C LEU A 118 -0.97 1.12 -0.21
N GLU A 119 -2.14 1.75 -0.07
CA GLU A 119 -2.32 3.17 -0.42
C GLU A 119 -1.41 4.06 0.42
N THR A 120 -1.35 3.84 1.73
CA THR A 120 -0.46 4.57 2.65
C THR A 120 1.01 4.37 2.27
N ALA A 121 1.41 3.12 1.99
CA ALA A 121 2.77 2.79 1.57
C ALA A 121 3.14 3.45 0.23
N ARG A 122 2.20 3.48 -0.72
CA ARG A 122 2.36 4.17 -2.00
C ARG A 122 2.57 5.66 -1.79
N GLU A 123 1.77 6.32 -0.96
CA GLU A 123 1.93 7.74 -0.67
C GLU A 123 3.30 8.08 -0.07
N VAL A 124 3.79 7.28 0.87
CA VAL A 124 5.14 7.46 1.45
C VAL A 124 6.23 7.35 0.39
N CYS A 125 6.15 6.35 -0.49
CA CYS A 125 7.10 6.18 -1.60
C CYS A 125 7.07 7.38 -2.58
N PHE A 126 5.89 7.96 -2.79
CA PHE A 126 5.71 9.14 -3.64
C PHE A 126 6.30 10.40 -2.99
N VAL A 127 6.20 10.55 -1.67
CA VAL A 127 6.84 11.64 -0.92
C VAL A 127 8.37 11.55 -1.02
N GLU A 128 8.94 10.36 -0.82
CA GLU A 128 10.39 10.15 -0.98
C GLU A 128 10.87 10.47 -2.39
N SER A 129 10.06 10.16 -3.41
CA SER A 129 10.38 10.44 -4.81
C SER A 129 10.41 11.94 -5.13
N ARG A 130 9.80 12.81 -4.31
CA ARG A 130 9.92 14.28 -4.44
C ARG A 130 11.22 14.84 -3.85
N LEU A 131 11.86 14.09 -2.97
CA LEU A 131 13.08 14.51 -2.25
C LEU A 131 14.36 14.12 -3.00
N LYS A 132 14.25 13.33 -4.07
CA LYS A 132 15.32 12.96 -5.00
C LYS A 132 15.30 13.83 -6.25
#